data_AF-A0A355HA72-F1
#
_entry.id   AF-A0A355HA72-F1
#
_cell.length_a   1.000
_cell.length_b   1.000
_cell.length_c   1.000
_cell.angle_alpha   90.00
_cell.angle_beta   90.00
_cell.angle_gamma   90.00
#
_symmetry.space_group_name_H-M   'P 1'
#
loop_
_entity.id
_entity.type
_entity.pdbx_description
1 polymer ?
#
loop_
_entity_poly.entity_id
_entity_poly.type
_entity_poly.pdbx_seq_one_letter_code
_entity_poly.pdbx_strand_id
1 'polypeptide(L)' 'MIMATKIKKRFPKKELNTWLRVHRSWDHSEWTDLLQNLSNQGFHELCASISGQNDIGFYLETKRH' A
#
# COMPACT_ATOMS: atom_id res chain seq x y z
N MET A 1 -1.83 22.20 17.31
CA MET A 1 -0.74 22.11 16.33
C MET A 1 -0.53 20.63 16.05
N ILE A 2 -1.23 20.04 15.08
CA ILE A 2 -1.05 18.62 14.79
C ILE A 2 0.24 18.55 13.99
N MET A 3 1.33 18.12 14.62
CA MET A 3 2.55 17.78 13.92
C MET A 3 2.18 16.65 12.96
N ALA A 4 1.87 17.00 11.72
CA ALA A 4 1.94 16.09 10.59
C ALA A 4 3.40 15.67 10.52
N THR A 5 3.75 14.64 11.29
CA THR A 5 5.02 13.95 11.18
C THR A 5 5.12 13.61 9.71
N LYS A 6 5.98 14.32 8.98
CA LYS A 6 6.30 14.02 7.60
C LYS A 6 6.85 12.60 7.62
N ILE A 7 5.96 11.61 7.51
CA ILE A 7 6.32 10.21 7.45
C ILE A 7 7.22 10.16 6.23
N LYS A 8 8.53 10.02 6.47
CA LYS A 8 9.53 9.92 5.41
C LYS A 8 8.95 8.99 4.37
N LYS A 9 8.89 9.43 3.10
CA LYS A 9 8.40 8.68 1.92
C LYS A 9 8.91 7.24 1.96
N ARG A 10 8.24 6.38 2.73
CA ARG A 10 8.71 5.03 3.03
C ARG A 10 7.71 4.13 2.38
N PHE A 11 8.22 3.28 1.51
CA PHE A 11 7.38 2.30 0.85
C PHE A 11 6.83 1.31 1.90
N PRO A 12 5.51 1.02 1.92
CA PRO A 12 4.85 0.20 2.94
C PRO A 12 5.15 -1.30 2.81
N LYS A 13 6.43 -1.68 2.74
CA LYS A 13 6.87 -3.08 2.56
C LYS A 13 6.30 -4.01 3.62
N LYS A 14 6.26 -3.57 4.87
CA LYS A 14 5.81 -4.41 5.99
C LYS A 14 4.32 -4.74 5.88
N GLU A 15 3.52 -3.73 5.55
CA GLU A 15 2.08 -3.87 5.39
C GLU A 15 1.74 -4.70 4.17
N LEU A 16 2.41 -4.48 3.04
CA LEU A 16 2.26 -5.29 1.84
C LEU A 16 2.64 -6.76 2.09
N ASN A 17 3.75 -7.03 2.79
CA ASN A 17 4.12 -8.41 3.14
C ASN A 17 3.12 -9.05 4.12
N THR A 18 2.58 -8.29 5.07
CA THR A 18 1.57 -8.79 6.01
C THR A 18 0.28 -9.12 5.27
N TRP A 19 -0.13 -8.26 4.35
CA TRP A 19 -1.31 -8.45 3.53
C TRP A 19 -1.16 -9.64 2.56
N LEU A 20 0.00 -9.80 1.92
CA LEU A 20 0.32 -10.95 1.05
C LEU A 20 0.31 -12.30 1.77
N ARG A 21 0.53 -12.33 3.09
CA ARG A 21 0.40 -13.58 3.87
C ARG A 21 -1.05 -14.07 3.95
N VAL A 22 -2.00 -13.15 3.88
CA VAL A 22 -3.43 -13.43 3.98
C VAL A 22 -4.05 -13.57 2.59
N HIS A 23 -3.66 -12.68 1.66
CA HIS A 23 -4.20 -12.61 0.31
C HIS A 23 -3.19 -13.14 -0.71
N ARG A 24 -3.38 -14.42 -1.09
CA ARG A 24 -2.58 -15.10 -2.13
C ARG A 24 -2.97 -14.69 -3.55
N SER A 25 -4.22 -14.28 -3.71
CA SER A 25 -4.83 -13.67 -4.88
C SER A 25 -5.71 -12.53 -4.40
N TRP A 26 -5.87 -11.51 -5.23
CA TRP A 26 -6.72 -10.37 -4.91
C TRP A 26 -7.46 -9.90 -6.15
N ASP A 27 -8.68 -9.45 -5.93
CA ASP A 27 -9.52 -8.83 -6.95
C ASP A 27 -9.46 -7.31 -6.83
N HIS A 28 -10.19 -6.61 -7.70
CA HIS A 28 -10.24 -5.15 -7.69
C HIS A 28 -10.74 -4.58 -6.34
N SER A 29 -11.70 -5.25 -5.69
CA SER A 29 -12.21 -4.83 -4.39
C SER A 29 -11.15 -4.88 -3.29
N GLU A 30 -10.38 -5.97 -3.24
CA GLU A 30 -9.30 -6.18 -2.28
C GLU A 30 -8.15 -5.19 -2.51
N TRP A 31 -7.87 -4.89 -3.79
CA TRP A 31 -6.94 -3.85 -4.18
C TRP A 31 -7.37 -2.46 -3.67
N THR A 32 -8.64 -2.09 -3.84
CA THR A 32 -9.17 -0.81 -3.34
C THR A 32 -9.12 -0.75 -1.81
N ASP A 33 -9.46 -1.83 -1.11
CA ASP A 33 -9.38 -1.90 0.35
C ASP A 33 -7.93 -1.72 0.84
N LEU A 34 -6.98 -2.41 0.20
CA LEU A 34 -5.55 -2.27 0.51
C LEU A 34 -5.09 -0.81 0.38
N LEU A 35 -5.42 -0.13 -0.72
CA LEU A 35 -5.05 1.27 -0.92
C LEU A 35 -5.69 2.18 0.14
N GLN A 36 -6.93 1.90 0.53
CA GLN A 36 -7.62 2.68 1.57
C GLN A 36 -6.98 2.45 2.94
N ASN A 37 -6.61 1.20 3.26
CA ASN A 37 -5.90 0.83 4.48
C ASN A 37 -4.54 1.52 4.56
N LEU A 38 -3.75 1.46 3.48
CA LEU A 38 -2.46 2.15 3.37
C LEU A 38 -2.62 3.67 3.48
N SER A 39 -3.66 4.24 2.86
CA SER A 39 -3.99 5.66 3.00
C SER A 39 -4.25 6.04 4.46
N ASN A 40 -5.06 5.25 5.18
CA ASN A 40 -5.38 5.48 6.60
C ASN A 40 -4.15 5.34 7.52
N GLN A 41 -3.18 4.53 7.13
CA GLN A 41 -1.91 4.37 7.86
C GLN A 41 -0.89 5.49 7.59
N GLY A 42 -1.25 6.48 6.77
CA GLY A 42 -0.39 7.63 6.46
C GLY A 42 0.39 7.52 5.15
N PHE A 43 0.07 6.54 4.30
CA PHE A 43 0.60 6.45 2.93
C PHE A 43 -0.36 7.07 1.90
N HIS A 44 -1.14 8.07 2.30
CA HIS A 44 -2.13 8.73 1.44
C HIS A 44 -1.51 9.26 0.15
N GLU A 45 -0.35 9.93 0.21
CA GLU A 45 0.33 10.44 -0.99
C GLU A 45 0.76 9.34 -1.97
N LEU A 46 1.13 8.16 -1.45
CA LEU A 46 1.50 7.00 -2.26
C LEU A 46 0.26 6.41 -2.94
N CYS A 47 -0.83 6.26 -2.20
CA CYS A 47 -2.07 5.69 -2.72
C CYS A 47 -2.86 6.67 -3.60
N ALA A 48 -2.69 7.98 -3.41
CA ALA A 48 -3.32 9.02 -4.22
C ALA A 48 -2.62 9.23 -5.57
N SER A 49 -1.37 8.76 -5.71
CA SER A 49 -0.61 8.88 -6.96
C SER A 49 -0.70 7.60 -7.79
N ILE A 50 -0.97 7.74 -9.08
CA ILE A 50 -0.96 6.61 -10.04
C ILE A 50 0.38 5.88 -10.00
N SER A 51 1.50 6.60 -9.92
CA SER A 51 2.83 5.99 -9.83
C SER A 51 2.98 5.15 -8.56
N GLY A 52 2.48 5.63 -7.42
CA GLY A 52 2.55 4.90 -6.16
C GLY A 52 1.65 3.66 -6.14
N GLN A 53 0.45 3.75 -6.72
CA GLN A 53 -0.42 2.59 -6.97
C GLN A 53 0.30 1.56 -7.86
N ASN A 54 0.96 2.00 -8.92
CA ASN A 54 1.67 1.09 -9.83
C ASN A 54 2.85 0.41 -9.13
N ASP A 55 3.62 1.13 -8.30
CA ASP A 55 4.69 0.59 -7.46
C ASP A 55 4.17 -0.46 -6.47
N ILE A 56 3.02 -0.20 -5.83
CA ILE A 56 2.37 -1.17 -4.92
C ILE A 56 1.96 -2.43 -5.70
N GLY A 57 1.29 -2.27 -6.84
CA GLY A 57 0.84 -3.37 -7.68
C GLY A 57 2.01 -4.23 -8.15
N PHE A 58 3.08 -3.58 -8.66
CA PHE A 58 4.31 -4.24 -9.07
C PHE A 58 4.98 -5.01 -7.92
N TYR A 59 5.02 -4.43 -6.72
CA TYR A 59 5.58 -5.09 -5.55
C TYR A 59 4.80 -6.36 -5.16
N LEU A 60 3.46 -6.28 -5.17
CA LEU A 60 2.60 -7.42 -4.86
C LEU A 60 2.78 -8.53 -5.91
N GLU A 61 2.79 -8.19 -7.19
CA GLU A 61 2.98 -9.15 -8.28
C GLU A 61 4.35 -9.85 -8.19
N THR A 62 5.42 -9.09 -7.93
CA THR A 62 6.78 -9.63 -7.74
C THR A 62 6.87 -10.56 -6.53
N LYS A 63 6.07 -10.32 -5.50
CA LYS A 63 6.08 -11.09 -4.25
C LYS A 63 5.07 -12.24 -4.23
N ARG A 64 4.34 -12.49 -5.31
CA ARG A 64 3.32 -13.55 -5.43
C ARG A 64 3.91 -14.96 -5.57
N HIS A 65 5.12 -15.21 -5.06
CA HIS A 65 5.93 -16.40 -5.32
C HIS A 65 5.95 -17.41 -4.16
#